data_AF-A0A958CZ53-F1
#
_entry.id   AF-A0A958CZ53-F1
#
_cell.length_a   1.000
_cell.length_b   1.000
_cell.length_c   1.000
_cell.angle_alpha   90.00
_cell.angle_beta   90.00
_cell.angle_gamma   90.00
#
_symmetry.space_group_name_H-M   'P 1'
#
loop_
_entity.id
_entity.type
_entity.pdbx_description
1 polymer ?
#
loop_
_entity_poly.entity_id
_entity_poly.type
_entity_poly.pdbx_seq_one_letter_code
_entity_poly.pdbx_strand_id
1 'polypeptide(L)' 'MTFEEQVQQLSPSDLNDISLHYDSVVDTEHGSGDYWILMAVLDKYGFRTNSPIKAVELAEEIMTLWYRLHK' A
#
# COMPACT_ATOMS: atom_id res chain seq x y z
N MET A 1 -8.87 -1.28 -16.30
CA MET A 1 -9.09 -1.37 -14.85
C MET A 1 -8.64 -0.05 -14.27
N THR A 2 -9.54 0.67 -13.62
CA THR A 2 -9.23 1.94 -12.94
C THR A 2 -8.57 1.65 -11.59
N PHE A 3 -7.94 2.67 -11.00
CA PHE A 3 -7.37 2.57 -9.65
C PHE A 3 -8.45 2.18 -8.61
N GLU A 4 -9.62 2.79 -8.68
CA GLU A 4 -10.75 2.47 -7.79
C GLU A 4 -11.22 1.03 -7.94
N GLU A 5 -11.33 0.53 -9.18
CA GLU A 5 -11.70 -0.87 -9.45
C GLU A 5 -10.67 -1.86 -8.91
N GLN A 6 -9.37 -1.50 -8.94
CA GLN A 6 -8.30 -2.31 -8.35
C GLN A 6 -8.40 -2.32 -6.83
N VAL A 7 -8.58 -1.16 -6.21
CA VAL A 7 -8.71 -1.06 -4.75
C VAL A 7 -9.96 -1.78 -4.26
N GLN A 8 -11.09 -1.71 -4.98
CA GLN A 8 -12.32 -2.41 -4.62
C GLN A 8 -12.17 -3.95 -4.61
N GLN A 9 -11.24 -4.49 -5.40
CA GLN A 9 -10.99 -5.93 -5.46
C GLN A 9 -10.11 -6.45 -4.32
N LEU A 10 -9.48 -5.57 -3.54
CA LEU A 10 -8.66 -5.97 -2.40
C LEU A 10 -9.53 -6.60 -1.31
N SER A 11 -9.10 -7.75 -0.81
CA SER A 11 -9.68 -8.36 0.38
C SER A 11 -9.20 -7.65 1.65
N PRO A 12 -9.90 -7.80 2.78
CA PRO A 12 -9.42 -7.31 4.07
C PRO A 12 -8.02 -7.83 4.44
N SER A 13 -7.67 -9.06 4.03
CA SER A 13 -6.33 -9.62 4.23
C SER A 13 -5.26 -8.93 3.40
N ASP A 14 -5.57 -8.55 2.15
CA ASP A 14 -4.63 -7.81 1.30
C ASP A 14 -4.38 -6.40 1.87
N LEU A 15 -5.44 -5.77 2.39
CA LEU A 15 -5.33 -4.48 3.06
C LEU A 15 -4.48 -4.55 4.32
N ASN A 16 -4.65 -5.60 5.11
CA ASN A 16 -3.86 -5.81 6.33
C ASN A 16 -2.37 -6.05 5.99
N ASP A 17 -2.07 -6.75 4.90
CA ASP A 17 -0.70 -6.95 4.40
C ASP A 17 -0.05 -5.60 4.02
N ILE A 18 -0.77 -4.75 3.28
CA ILE A 18 -0.31 -3.38 2.94
C ILE A 18 -0.11 -2.54 4.21
N SER A 19 -1.06 -2.56 5.14
CA SER A 19 -1.01 -1.78 6.40
C SER A 19 0.20 -2.16 7.24
N LEU A 20 0.47 -3.46 7.42
CA LEU A 20 1.60 -3.95 8.20
C LEU A 20 2.94 -3.39 7.70
N HIS A 21 3.11 -3.37 6.38
CA HIS A 21 4.35 -2.90 5.76
C HIS A 21 4.42 -1.38 5.65
N TYR A 22 3.27 -0.71 5.54
CA TYR A 22 3.19 0.74 5.66
C TYR A 22 3.60 1.20 7.07
N ASP A 23 3.05 0.58 8.11
CA ASP A 23 3.36 0.91 9.51
C ASP A 23 4.85 0.69 9.79
N SER A 24 5.44 -0.40 9.28
CA SER A 24 6.88 -0.67 9.39
C SER A 24 7.76 0.43 8.78
N VAL A 25 7.31 1.08 7.70
CA VAL A 25 8.03 2.18 7.04
C VAL A 25 7.86 3.50 7.79
N VAL A 26 6.71 3.72 8.43
CA VAL A 26 6.41 4.95 9.16
C VAL A 26 6.99 4.95 10.58
N ASP A 27 7.06 3.78 11.23
CA ASP A 27 7.53 3.62 12.61
C ASP A 27 9.06 3.53 12.75
N THR A 28 9.78 3.21 11.67
CA THR A 28 11.25 3.09 11.70
C THR A 28 11.92 4.39 11.24
N GLU A 29 13.07 4.73 11.85
CA GLU A 29 13.99 5.73 11.29
C GLU A 29 14.60 5.18 9.98
N HIS A 30 13.84 5.25 8.91
CA HIS A 30 14.22 5.18 7.49
C HIS A 30 15.27 4.13 7.10
N GLY A 31 15.03 2.85 7.42
CA GLY A 31 15.72 1.75 6.77
C GLY A 31 15.33 1.67 5.29
N SER A 32 16.27 1.78 4.36
CA SER A 32 15.97 1.64 2.92
C SER A 32 15.32 0.29 2.55
N GLY A 33 15.52 -0.75 3.37
CA GLY A 33 14.93 -2.08 3.21
C GLY A 33 13.40 -2.12 3.32
N ASP A 34 12.81 -1.38 4.27
CA ASP A 34 11.36 -1.43 4.51
C ASP A 34 10.58 -0.80 3.35
N TYR A 35 11.14 0.24 2.73
CA TYR A 35 10.60 0.82 1.51
C TYR A 35 10.57 -0.18 0.36
N TRP A 36 11.62 -0.98 0.17
CA TRP A 36 11.64 -2.01 -0.87
C TRP A 36 10.59 -3.09 -0.62
N ILE A 37 10.37 -3.45 0.63
CA ILE A 37 9.34 -4.42 1.01
C ILE A 37 7.95 -3.85 0.70
N LEU A 38 7.65 -2.62 1.12
CA LEU A 38 6.38 -1.95 0.82
C LEU A 38 6.15 -1.86 -0.70
N MET A 39 7.18 -1.46 -1.47
CA MET A 39 7.09 -1.40 -2.93
C MET A 39 6.79 -2.78 -3.55
N ALA A 40 7.40 -3.85 -3.05
CA ALA A 40 7.15 -5.20 -3.52
C ALA A 40 5.73 -5.69 -3.18
N VAL A 41 5.23 -5.35 -1.99
CA VAL A 41 3.86 -5.67 -1.56
C VAL A 41 2.85 -4.93 -2.43
N LEU A 42 3.07 -3.66 -2.73
CA LEU A 42 2.22 -2.89 -3.64
C LEU A 42 2.22 -3.48 -5.07
N ASP A 43 3.39 -3.85 -5.61
CA ASP A 43 3.49 -4.47 -6.94
C ASP A 43 2.79 -5.84 -7.02
N LYS A 44 2.84 -6.65 -5.93
CA LYS A 44 2.08 -7.91 -5.81
C LYS A 44 0.59 -7.72 -6.06
N TYR A 45 0.03 -6.57 -5.67
CA TYR A 45 -1.38 -6.22 -5.88
C TYR A 45 -1.63 -5.35 -7.13
N GLY A 46 -0.60 -5.13 -7.95
CA GLY A 46 -0.70 -4.38 -9.21
C GLY A 46 -0.49 -2.87 -9.07
N PHE A 47 -0.08 -2.39 -7.90
CA PHE A 47 0.20 -0.98 -7.63
C PHE A 47 1.69 -0.69 -7.78
N ARG A 48 2.11 -0.33 -8.99
CA ARG A 48 3.52 -0.03 -9.27
C ARG A 48 3.91 1.36 -8.84
N THR A 49 5.06 1.46 -8.18
CA THR A 49 5.71 2.71 -7.80
C THR A 49 7.20 2.64 -8.14
N ASN A 50 7.79 3.79 -8.43
CA ASN A 50 9.21 3.94 -8.75
C ASN A 50 9.96 4.78 -7.71
N SER A 51 9.33 5.11 -6.59
CA SER A 51 9.92 5.92 -5.54
C SER A 51 9.47 5.43 -4.17
N PRO A 52 10.38 5.32 -3.18
CA PRO A 52 10.05 5.03 -1.78
C PRO A 52 8.94 5.94 -1.22
N ILE A 53 9.02 7.25 -1.47
CA ILE A 53 8.04 8.23 -0.98
C ILE A 53 6.67 7.98 -1.61
N LYS A 54 6.64 7.76 -2.93
CA LYS A 54 5.39 7.45 -3.64
C LYS A 54 4.77 6.13 -3.20
N ALA A 55 5.58 5.17 -2.74
CA ALA A 55 5.07 3.91 -2.19
C ALA A 55 4.26 4.15 -0.91
N VAL A 56 4.75 5.02 -0.03
CA VAL A 56 4.07 5.39 1.21
C VAL A 56 2.78 6.15 0.90
N GLU A 57 2.84 7.18 0.05
CA GLU A 57 1.66 7.95 -0.37
C GLU A 57 0.59 7.04 -1.01
N LEU A 58 1.01 6.11 -1.87
CA LEU A 58 0.10 5.19 -2.55
C LEU A 58 -0.54 4.19 -1.59
N ALA A 59 0.21 3.68 -0.62
CA ALA A 59 -0.34 2.78 0.41
C ALA A 59 -1.39 3.49 1.26
N GLU A 60 -1.14 4.73 1.69
CA GLU A 60 -2.11 5.55 2.44
C GLU A 60 -3.38 5.82 1.61
N GLU A 61 -3.22 6.13 0.32
CA GLU A 61 -4.34 6.36 -0.60
C GLU A 61 -5.20 5.11 -0.78
N ILE A 62 -4.57 3.94 -1.01
CA ILE A 62 -5.26 2.65 -1.13
C ILE A 62 -6.08 2.35 0.12
N MET A 63 -5.47 2.47 1.31
CA MET A 63 -6.16 2.21 2.57
C MET A 63 -7.35 3.14 2.77
N THR A 64 -7.14 4.44 2.57
CA THR A 64 -8.19 5.46 2.70
C THR A 64 -9.35 5.21 1.75
N LEU A 65 -9.06 4.90 0.48
CA LEU A 65 -10.09 4.65 -0.53
C LEU A 65 -10.85 3.35 -0.24
N TRP A 66 -10.15 2.27 0.15
CA TRP A 66 -10.79 1.00 0.47
C TRP A 66 -11.82 1.14 1.59
N TYR A 67 -11.46 1.85 2.68
CA TYR A 67 -12.38 2.13 3.78
C TYR A 67 -13.56 3.02 3.39
N ARG A 68 -13.42 3.90 2.40
CA ARG A 68 -14.54 4.69 1.88
C ARG A 68 -15.51 3.85 1.06
N LEU A 69 -15.00 2.89 0.29
CA LEU A 69 -15.81 2.03 -0.58
C LEU A 69 -16.56 0.94 0.18
N HIS A 70 -16.09 0.55 1.36
CA HIS A 70 -16.64 -0.56 2.18
C HIS A 70 -17.28 -0.11 3.50
N LYS A 71 -17.61 1.18 3.63
CA LYS A 71 -18.45 1.73 4.71
C LYS A 71 -19.93 1.68 4.34
#